data_AF-A0AA38CVW6-F1
#
_entry.id   AF-A0AA38CVW6-F1
#
_cell.length_a   1.000
_cell.length_b   1.000
_cell.length_c   1.000
_cell.angle_alpha   90.00
_cell.angle_beta   90.00
_cell.angle_gamma   90.00
#
_symmetry.space_group_name_H-M   'P 1'
#
loop_
_entity.id
_entity.type
_entity.pdbx_description
1 polymer ?
#
loop_
_entity_poly.entity_id
_entity_poly.type
_entity_poly.pdbx_seq_one_letter_code
_entity_poly.pdbx_strand_id
1 'polypeptide(L)'
;MRRVSAPEDLPTTVPALLTTIWRDALATVGELEAALADVGLPTLTRGEPPRVELEVPLDGVEDVDALLKRVRLACSRAVGKAVGSDKHWDLGSYDAGVCVARGSLWVSLHAKVSLEQVRAAAADFLAGADGVPWLLAHGFADAGAERKETGFWPRPAGLVHSTSARLFDDGRVRAHFFLDPGARPPGVSTRSDDEGYAASLAHLAEVLGERDDPRPSARPVWTRGGRRFTFYRMSSRSRSVLYEELVTP
;
A
#
# COMPACT_ATOMS: atom_id res chain seq x y z
N MET A 1 -33.96 -1.86 3.18
CA MET A 1 -33.38 -3.01 2.45
C MET A 1 -32.32 -2.46 1.51
N ARG A 2 -31.03 -2.62 1.84
CA ARG A 2 -29.94 -2.27 0.92
C ARG A 2 -29.93 -3.33 -0.20
N ARG A 3 -30.02 -2.90 -1.47
CA ARG A 3 -29.88 -3.81 -2.61
C ARG A 3 -28.43 -4.28 -2.62
N VAL A 4 -28.23 -5.59 -2.49
CA VAL A 4 -26.97 -6.23 -2.89
C VAL A 4 -26.97 -6.19 -4.41
N SER A 5 -25.89 -5.69 -5.02
CA SER A 5 -25.73 -5.68 -6.48
C SER A 5 -26.03 -7.06 -7.07
N ALA A 6 -26.84 -7.09 -8.12
CA ALA A 6 -27.14 -8.34 -8.80
C ALA A 6 -25.86 -8.86 -9.49
N PRO A 7 -25.70 -10.18 -9.69
CA PRO A 7 -24.47 -10.73 -10.25
C PRO A 7 -24.05 -10.12 -11.61
N GLU A 8 -25.01 -9.67 -12.41
CA GLU A 8 -24.80 -8.96 -13.67
C GLU A 8 -24.12 -7.59 -13.52
N ASP A 9 -24.22 -6.95 -12.35
CA ASP A 9 -23.64 -5.64 -12.05
C ASP A 9 -22.17 -5.74 -11.58
N LEU A 10 -21.68 -6.94 -11.25
CA LEU A 10 -20.33 -7.17 -10.75
C LEU A 10 -19.21 -6.67 -11.69
N PRO A 11 -19.32 -6.80 -13.03
CA PRO A 11 -18.34 -6.21 -13.96
C PRO A 11 -18.29 -4.68 -13.94
N THR A 12 -19.22 -4.00 -13.25
CA THR A 12 -19.25 -2.54 -13.08
C THR A 12 -18.90 -2.15 -11.65
N THR A 13 -19.51 -2.79 -10.65
CA THR A 13 -19.40 -2.42 -9.24
C THR A 13 -18.04 -2.79 -8.63
N VAL A 14 -17.48 -3.96 -8.96
CA VAL A 14 -16.15 -4.36 -8.47
C VAL A 14 -15.04 -3.44 -9.01
N PRO A 15 -14.94 -3.16 -10.32
CA PRO A 15 -13.94 -2.20 -10.81
C PRO A 15 -14.13 -0.79 -10.28
N ALA A 16 -15.37 -0.35 -10.02
CA ALA A 16 -15.65 0.94 -9.40
C ALA A 16 -15.05 1.00 -7.98
N LEU A 17 -15.30 -0.03 -7.16
CA LEU A 17 -14.68 -0.15 -5.84
C LEU A 17 -13.14 -0.09 -5.91
N LEU A 18 -12.52 -0.90 -6.78
CA LEU A 18 -11.06 -0.91 -6.90
C LEU A 18 -10.51 0.45 -7.34
N THR A 19 -11.25 1.15 -8.21
CA THR A 19 -10.89 2.50 -8.68
C THR A 19 -10.94 3.51 -7.54
N THR A 20 -12.00 3.48 -6.71
CA THR A 20 -12.15 4.34 -5.53
C THR A 20 -11.01 4.09 -4.55
N ILE A 21 -10.76 2.81 -4.19
CA ILE A 21 -9.64 2.44 -3.30
C ILE A 21 -8.32 3.01 -3.82
N TRP A 22 -8.07 2.86 -5.12
CA TRP A 22 -6.81 3.25 -5.74
C TRP A 22 -6.63 4.75 -5.90
N ARG A 23 -7.68 5.50 -6.25
CA ARG A 23 -7.62 6.95 -6.45
C ARG A 23 -7.64 7.72 -5.15
N ASP A 24 -8.52 7.31 -4.24
CA ASP A 24 -8.75 8.02 -2.98
C ASP A 24 -7.81 7.52 -1.87
N ALA A 25 -6.95 6.55 -2.19
CA ALA A 25 -5.93 5.99 -1.31
C ALA A 25 -6.49 5.53 0.04
N LEU A 26 -7.67 4.91 0.02
CA LEU A 26 -8.35 4.44 1.23
C LEU A 26 -7.41 3.56 2.06
N ALA A 27 -7.39 3.74 3.37
CA ALA A 27 -6.41 3.12 4.27
C ALA A 27 -7.05 2.44 5.49
N THR A 28 -8.33 2.71 5.77
CA THR A 28 -9.04 2.20 6.94
C THR A 28 -10.22 1.30 6.56
N VAL A 29 -10.61 0.41 7.48
CA VAL A 29 -11.79 -0.44 7.31
C VAL A 29 -13.06 0.40 7.17
N GLY A 30 -13.20 1.48 7.94
CA GLY A 30 -14.36 2.36 7.86
C GLY A 30 -14.50 3.06 6.50
N GLU A 31 -13.39 3.50 5.90
CA GLU A 31 -13.37 4.04 4.53
C GLU A 31 -13.76 2.97 3.50
N LEU A 32 -13.27 1.74 3.65
CA LEU A 32 -13.65 0.62 2.79
C LEU A 32 -15.15 0.32 2.89
N GLU A 33 -15.71 0.28 4.10
CA GLU A 33 -17.14 0.03 4.32
C GLU A 33 -18.02 1.12 3.71
N ALA A 34 -17.59 2.39 3.79
CA ALA A 34 -18.26 3.49 3.12
C ALA A 34 -18.23 3.33 1.59
N ALA A 35 -17.07 3.03 1.01
CA ALA A 35 -16.92 2.82 -0.43
C ALA A 35 -17.76 1.63 -0.93
N LEU A 36 -17.84 0.54 -0.17
CA LEU A 36 -18.69 -0.61 -0.48
C LEU A 36 -20.16 -0.24 -0.54
N ALA A 37 -20.63 0.57 0.43
CA ALA A 37 -22.00 1.05 0.46
C ALA A 37 -22.33 1.92 -0.75
N ASP A 38 -21.38 2.76 -1.19
CA ASP A 38 -21.56 3.65 -2.36
C ASP A 38 -21.69 2.89 -3.68
N VAL A 39 -20.96 1.78 -3.83
CA VAL A 39 -21.04 0.94 -5.05
C VAL A 39 -22.08 -0.19 -4.97
N GLY A 40 -22.87 -0.25 -3.89
CA GLY A 40 -23.92 -1.25 -3.69
C GLY A 40 -23.42 -2.67 -3.38
N LEU A 41 -22.15 -2.83 -2.98
CA LEU A 41 -21.59 -4.12 -2.59
C LEU A 41 -21.92 -4.44 -1.12
N PRO A 42 -21.97 -5.74 -0.74
CA PRO A 42 -22.21 -6.14 0.63
C PRO A 42 -21.08 -5.69 1.55
N THR A 43 -21.37 -5.68 2.86
CA THR A 43 -20.36 -5.44 3.89
C THR A 43 -19.31 -6.55 3.91
N LEU A 44 -18.21 -6.27 4.59
CA LEU A 44 -17.09 -7.19 4.72
C LEU A 44 -17.53 -8.48 5.44
N THR A 45 -17.16 -9.63 4.89
CA THR A 45 -17.33 -10.94 5.55
C THR A 45 -16.19 -11.23 6.52
N ARG A 46 -15.03 -10.60 6.31
CA ARG A 46 -13.89 -10.59 7.24
C ARG A 46 -13.27 -9.19 7.23
N GLY A 47 -13.18 -8.55 8.40
CA GLY A 47 -12.92 -7.10 8.50
C GLY A 47 -11.66 -6.68 9.25
N GLU A 48 -10.83 -7.60 9.74
CA GLU A 48 -9.62 -7.22 10.49
C GLU A 48 -8.37 -7.25 9.59
N PRO A 49 -7.60 -6.14 9.54
CA PRO A 49 -6.29 -6.13 8.90
C PRO A 49 -5.40 -7.29 9.38
N PRO A 50 -4.52 -7.81 8.51
CA PRO A 50 -4.14 -7.26 7.20
C PRO A 50 -5.01 -7.76 6.03
N ARG A 51 -6.05 -8.57 6.26
CA ARG A 51 -6.86 -9.16 5.18
C ARG A 51 -8.34 -8.89 5.38
N VAL A 52 -8.90 -8.16 4.43
CA VAL A 52 -10.32 -7.83 4.36
C VAL A 52 -10.94 -8.58 3.18
N GLU A 53 -12.13 -9.13 3.37
CA GLU A 53 -12.81 -9.91 2.34
C GLU A 53 -14.28 -9.51 2.23
N LEU A 54 -14.78 -9.52 1.01
CA LEU A 54 -16.22 -9.43 0.71
C LEU A 54 -16.64 -10.64 -0.12
N GLU A 55 -17.85 -11.11 0.13
CA GLU A 55 -18.46 -12.24 -0.54
C GLU A 55 -19.75 -11.79 -1.22
N VAL A 56 -19.88 -12.09 -2.51
CA VAL A 56 -21.13 -11.87 -3.25
C VAL A 56 -21.66 -13.23 -3.75
N PRO A 57 -22.82 -13.68 -3.27
CA PRO A 57 -23.46 -14.89 -3.77
C PRO A 57 -23.73 -14.80 -5.28
N LEU A 58 -23.49 -15.89 -6.02
CA LEU A 58 -23.72 -15.98 -7.47
C LEU A 58 -24.97 -16.81 -7.80
N ASP A 59 -26.00 -16.72 -6.95
CA ASP A 59 -27.25 -17.44 -7.14
C ASP A 59 -27.88 -17.10 -8.50
N GLY A 60 -28.23 -18.12 -9.28
CA GLY A 60 -28.85 -17.95 -10.61
C GLY A 60 -27.89 -17.60 -11.75
N VAL A 61 -26.56 -17.56 -11.51
CA VAL A 61 -25.57 -17.37 -12.58
C VAL A 61 -25.30 -18.69 -13.31
N GLU A 62 -25.69 -18.78 -14.58
CA GLU A 62 -25.50 -19.97 -15.41
C GLU A 62 -24.04 -20.21 -15.82
N ASP A 63 -23.30 -19.14 -16.15
CA ASP A 63 -21.88 -19.21 -16.57
C ASP A 63 -21.00 -18.33 -15.67
N VAL A 64 -20.57 -18.92 -14.56
CA VAL A 64 -19.73 -18.27 -13.55
C VAL A 64 -18.33 -17.96 -14.08
N ASP A 65 -17.78 -18.81 -14.96
CA ASP A 65 -16.45 -18.61 -15.52
C ASP A 65 -16.42 -17.43 -16.50
N ALA A 66 -17.46 -17.27 -17.33
CA ALA A 66 -17.61 -16.12 -18.20
C ALA A 66 -17.82 -14.83 -17.38
N LEU A 67 -18.60 -14.88 -16.30
CA LEU A 67 -18.74 -13.74 -15.39
C LEU A 67 -17.40 -13.35 -14.76
N LEU A 68 -16.66 -14.29 -14.19
CA LEU A 68 -15.35 -14.03 -13.58
C LEU A 68 -14.36 -13.45 -14.60
N LYS A 69 -14.35 -13.96 -15.83
CA LYS A 69 -13.52 -13.40 -16.92
C LYS A 69 -13.89 -11.95 -17.23
N ARG A 70 -15.20 -11.63 -17.30
CA ARG A 70 -15.67 -10.25 -17.53
C ARG A 70 -15.27 -9.31 -16.38
N VAL A 71 -15.46 -9.74 -15.13
CA VAL A 71 -15.06 -8.97 -13.94
C VAL A 71 -13.55 -8.69 -13.95
N ARG A 72 -12.71 -9.72 -14.14
CA ARG A 72 -11.24 -9.57 -14.20
C ARG A 72 -10.78 -8.65 -15.32
N LEU A 73 -11.41 -8.76 -16.49
CA LEU A 73 -11.12 -7.88 -17.62
C LEU A 73 -11.51 -6.43 -17.31
N ALA A 74 -12.67 -6.21 -16.70
CA ALA A 74 -13.13 -4.88 -16.32
C ALA A 74 -12.23 -4.24 -15.25
N CYS A 75 -11.85 -4.99 -14.20
CA CYS A 75 -10.87 -4.55 -13.22
C CYS A 75 -9.54 -4.17 -13.90
N SER A 76 -9.06 -5.01 -14.81
CA SER A 76 -7.78 -4.73 -15.49
C SER A 76 -7.81 -3.50 -16.38
N ARG A 77 -8.98 -3.15 -16.94
CA ARG A 77 -9.19 -1.92 -17.68
C ARG A 77 -9.26 -0.70 -16.77
N ALA A 78 -9.83 -0.85 -15.58
CA ALA A 78 -10.03 0.24 -14.63
C ALA A 78 -8.75 0.62 -13.88
N VAL A 79 -8.04 -0.37 -13.32
CA VAL A 79 -6.89 -0.14 -12.42
C VAL A 79 -5.55 -0.66 -12.96
N GLY A 80 -5.53 -1.16 -14.21
CA GLY A 80 -4.32 -1.66 -14.87
C GLY A 80 -4.13 -3.18 -14.75
N LYS A 81 -2.99 -3.69 -15.23
CA LYS A 81 -2.76 -5.15 -15.28
C LYS A 81 -2.54 -5.73 -13.89
N ALA A 82 -3.12 -6.91 -13.66
CA ALA A 82 -2.78 -7.71 -12.49
C ALA A 82 -1.29 -8.11 -12.49
N VAL A 83 -0.70 -8.18 -11.31
CA VAL A 83 0.71 -8.42 -11.04
C VAL A 83 0.91 -9.84 -10.49
N GLY A 84 2.08 -10.43 -10.77
CA GLY A 84 2.49 -11.72 -10.25
C GLY A 84 1.78 -12.93 -10.86
N SER A 85 2.15 -14.12 -10.39
CA SER A 85 1.49 -15.39 -10.72
C SER A 85 0.06 -15.46 -10.19
N ASP A 86 -0.18 -14.77 -9.07
CA ASP A 86 -1.40 -14.90 -8.27
C ASP A 86 -2.51 -13.93 -8.73
N LYS A 87 -2.21 -13.09 -9.74
CA LYS A 87 -3.16 -12.21 -10.43
C LYS A 87 -3.90 -11.25 -9.49
N HIS A 88 -3.17 -10.48 -8.70
CA HIS A 88 -3.72 -9.38 -7.88
C HIS A 88 -3.50 -8.01 -8.54
N TRP A 89 -4.32 -7.02 -8.23
CA TRP A 89 -4.09 -5.62 -8.61
C TRP A 89 -3.49 -4.83 -7.44
N ASP A 90 -2.45 -4.06 -7.72
CA ASP A 90 -1.87 -3.11 -6.76
C ASP A 90 -2.70 -1.82 -6.76
N LEU A 91 -3.38 -1.55 -5.65
CA LEU A 91 -4.23 -0.37 -5.44
C LEU A 91 -3.55 0.66 -4.53
N GLY A 92 -2.23 0.60 -4.36
CA GLY A 92 -1.49 1.44 -3.42
C GLY A 92 -1.51 0.85 -2.01
N SER A 93 -2.59 1.09 -1.26
CA SER A 93 -2.76 0.63 0.13
C SER A 93 -3.20 -0.84 0.24
N TYR A 94 -3.64 -1.43 -0.87
CA TYR A 94 -4.12 -2.82 -0.91
C TYR A 94 -3.64 -3.57 -2.15
N ASP A 95 -3.36 -4.86 -1.97
CA ASP A 95 -3.42 -5.83 -3.07
C ASP A 95 -4.82 -6.43 -3.16
N ALA A 96 -5.44 -6.32 -4.33
CA ALA A 96 -6.80 -6.82 -4.57
C ALA A 96 -6.79 -8.08 -5.43
N GLY A 97 -7.46 -9.13 -4.97
CA GLY A 97 -7.70 -10.36 -5.73
C GLY A 97 -9.19 -10.61 -5.94
N VAL A 98 -9.55 -11.25 -7.06
CA VAL A 98 -10.91 -11.77 -7.27
C VAL A 98 -10.87 -13.24 -7.65
N CYS A 99 -11.67 -14.05 -6.97
CA CYS A 99 -11.83 -15.46 -7.25
C CYS A 99 -13.28 -15.90 -7.03
N VAL A 100 -13.62 -17.09 -7.54
CA VAL A 100 -14.90 -17.74 -7.25
C VAL A 100 -14.59 -18.94 -6.36
N ALA A 101 -15.33 -19.04 -5.25
CA ALA A 101 -15.24 -20.18 -4.36
C ALA A 101 -16.60 -20.39 -3.68
N ARG A 102 -17.01 -21.65 -3.55
CA ARG A 102 -18.23 -22.06 -2.82
C ARG A 102 -19.52 -21.38 -3.32
N GLY A 103 -19.62 -21.10 -4.62
CA GLY A 103 -20.80 -20.46 -5.21
C GLY A 103 -20.84 -18.94 -5.07
N SER A 104 -19.77 -18.32 -4.56
CA SER A 104 -19.68 -16.88 -4.38
C SER A 104 -18.47 -16.29 -5.10
N LEU A 105 -18.58 -15.03 -5.53
CA LEU A 105 -17.44 -14.21 -5.90
C LEU A 105 -16.83 -13.64 -4.62
N TRP A 106 -15.53 -13.86 -4.45
CA TRP A 106 -14.74 -13.28 -3.37
C TRP A 106 -13.88 -12.15 -3.93
N VAL A 107 -13.91 -10.99 -3.27
CA VAL A 107 -12.89 -9.95 -3.45
C VAL A 107 -12.08 -9.91 -2.17
N SER A 108 -10.79 -10.20 -2.28
CA SER A 108 -9.85 -10.17 -1.16
C SER A 108 -8.97 -8.94 -1.29
N LEU A 109 -8.88 -8.16 -0.21
CA LEU A 109 -8.04 -6.97 -0.08
C LEU A 109 -6.99 -7.26 1.00
N HIS A 110 -5.72 -7.19 0.62
CA HIS A 110 -4.61 -7.36 1.55
C HIS A 110 -3.94 -6.01 1.76
N ALA A 111 -4.04 -5.48 2.98
CA ALA A 111 -3.43 -4.20 3.34
C ALA A 111 -1.91 -4.29 3.23
N LYS A 112 -1.30 -3.25 2.68
CA LYS A 112 0.15 -3.11 2.58
C LYS A 112 0.57 -1.65 2.74
N VAL A 113 1.88 -1.43 2.86
CA VAL A 113 2.41 -0.07 2.94
C VAL A 113 2.29 0.60 1.58
N SER A 114 1.55 1.71 1.52
CA SER A 114 1.36 2.48 0.30
C SER A 114 2.47 3.53 0.10
N LEU A 115 2.63 3.99 -1.14
CA LEU A 115 3.54 5.11 -1.41
C LEU A 115 3.08 6.41 -0.73
N GLU A 116 1.79 6.57 -0.48
CA GLU A 116 1.26 7.74 0.24
C GLU A 116 1.68 7.71 1.72
N GLN A 117 1.65 6.54 2.36
CA GLN A 117 2.18 6.37 3.72
C GLN A 117 3.68 6.65 3.78
N VAL A 118 4.44 6.23 2.76
CA VAL A 118 5.88 6.53 2.67
C VAL A 118 6.12 8.03 2.53
N ARG A 119 5.33 8.71 1.69
CA ARG A 119 5.41 10.15 1.46
C ARG A 119 5.13 10.93 2.74
N ALA A 120 4.05 10.59 3.46
CA ALA A 120 3.72 11.20 4.74
C ALA A 120 4.83 10.97 5.78
N ALA A 121 5.27 9.73 5.95
CA ALA A 121 6.33 9.39 6.90
C ALA A 121 7.65 10.11 6.60
N ALA A 122 8.02 10.25 5.32
CA ALA A 122 9.21 10.98 4.90
C ALA A 122 9.10 12.48 5.15
N ALA A 123 7.93 13.06 4.90
CA ALA A 123 7.69 14.48 5.14
C ALA A 123 7.83 14.81 6.64
N ASP A 124 7.13 14.05 7.49
CA ASP A 124 7.15 14.25 8.95
C ASP A 124 8.55 14.01 9.53
N PHE A 125 9.23 12.96 9.05
CA PHE A 125 10.60 12.66 9.47
C PHE A 125 11.56 13.80 9.15
N LEU A 126 11.56 14.28 7.90
CA LEU A 126 12.46 15.35 7.46
C LEU A 126 12.07 16.73 8.04
N ALA A 127 10.81 16.93 8.43
CA ALA A 127 10.36 18.10 9.19
C ALA A 127 10.84 18.09 10.64
N GLY A 128 11.28 16.93 11.13
CA GLY A 128 11.94 16.77 12.41
C GLY A 128 11.07 16.24 13.54
N ALA A 129 10.07 15.42 13.21
CA ALA A 129 9.29 14.68 14.18
C ALA A 129 10.19 13.87 15.14
N ASP A 130 9.78 13.79 16.40
CA ASP A 130 10.50 13.05 17.44
C ASP A 130 10.56 11.55 17.10
N GLY A 131 11.74 10.94 17.24
CA GLY A 131 12.02 9.61 16.70
C GLY A 131 11.05 8.50 17.16
N VAL A 132 10.84 8.33 18.47
CA VAL A 132 9.94 7.28 18.99
C VAL A 132 8.46 7.57 18.68
N PRO A 133 7.93 8.79 18.93
CA PRO A 133 6.58 9.14 18.48
C PRO A 133 6.36 8.91 16.99
N TRP A 134 7.34 9.26 16.14
CA TRP A 134 7.29 9.05 14.70
C TRP A 134 7.25 7.55 14.33
N LEU A 135 8.06 6.71 14.98
CA LEU A 135 8.04 5.25 14.75
C LEU A 135 6.65 4.64 15.04
N LEU A 136 6.00 5.09 16.12
CA LEU A 136 4.65 4.63 16.48
C LEU A 136 3.58 5.18 15.51
N ALA A 137 3.63 6.48 15.20
CA ALA A 137 2.65 7.15 14.34
C ALA A 137 2.60 6.57 12.92
N HIS A 138 3.75 6.16 12.37
CA HIS A 138 3.83 5.56 11.04
C HIS A 138 3.91 4.02 11.05
N GLY A 139 3.63 3.39 12.20
CA GLY A 139 3.48 1.93 12.31
C GLY A 139 4.77 1.13 12.14
N PHE A 140 5.94 1.74 12.35
CA PHE A 140 7.24 1.05 12.40
C PHE A 140 7.48 0.33 13.74
N ALA A 141 6.68 0.65 14.75
CA ALA A 141 6.64 0.01 16.06
C ALA A 141 5.18 -0.06 16.55
N ASP A 142 4.81 -1.15 17.23
CA ASP A 142 3.48 -1.30 17.83
C ASP A 142 3.43 -0.58 19.20
N ALA A 143 2.27 0.01 19.51
CA ALA A 143 2.03 0.59 20.82
C ALA A 143 2.15 -0.47 21.92
N GLY A 144 2.95 -0.18 22.95
CA GLY A 144 3.20 -1.11 24.05
C GLY A 144 4.22 -2.21 23.76
N ALA A 145 4.82 -2.25 22.55
CA ALA A 145 5.93 -3.16 22.29
C ALA A 145 7.19 -2.71 23.05
N GLU A 146 7.95 -3.68 23.58
CA GLU A 146 9.23 -3.40 24.21
C GLU A 146 10.39 -3.59 23.23
N ARG A 147 11.31 -2.63 23.24
CA ARG A 147 12.58 -2.68 22.52
C ARG A 147 13.44 -3.83 23.04
N LYS A 148 14.05 -4.59 22.11
CA LYS A 148 15.07 -5.60 22.43
C LYS A 148 16.34 -4.92 22.94
N GLU A 149 17.14 -5.63 23.74
CA GLU A 149 18.43 -5.14 24.25
C GLU A 149 19.37 -4.58 23.17
N THR A 150 19.27 -5.11 21.95
CA THR A 150 20.06 -4.66 20.78
C THR A 150 19.62 -3.32 20.17
N GLY A 151 18.60 -2.67 20.75
CA GLY A 151 18.03 -1.41 20.27
C GLY A 151 16.90 -1.58 19.26
N PHE A 152 16.65 -2.80 18.78
CA PHE A 152 15.66 -3.08 17.75
C PHE A 152 14.26 -3.25 18.32
N TRP A 153 13.28 -2.69 17.61
CA TRP A 153 11.87 -2.97 17.85
C TRP A 153 11.47 -4.32 17.28
N PRO A 154 10.52 -5.03 17.92
CA PRO A 154 9.83 -6.15 17.29
C PRO A 154 9.20 -5.70 15.96
N ARG A 155 9.09 -6.65 15.03
CA ARG A 155 8.36 -6.40 13.78
C ARG A 155 6.89 -6.11 14.13
N PRO A 156 6.31 -5.02 13.62
CA PRO A 156 4.89 -4.71 13.83
C PRO A 156 3.97 -5.81 13.28
N ALA A 157 2.90 -6.12 14.01
CA ALA A 157 1.95 -7.18 13.63
C ALA A 157 1.26 -6.88 12.28
N GLY A 158 1.04 -5.60 11.97
CA GLY A 158 0.34 -5.15 10.76
C GLY A 158 1.22 -5.00 9.50
N LEU A 159 2.55 -5.04 9.62
CA LEU A 159 3.45 -4.87 8.47
C LEU A 159 3.83 -6.23 7.88
N VAL A 160 3.53 -6.43 6.59
CA VAL A 160 3.76 -7.70 5.87
C VAL A 160 5.23 -7.88 5.47
N HIS A 161 5.96 -6.79 5.26
CA HIS A 161 7.36 -6.80 4.82
C HIS A 161 8.36 -6.83 5.99
N SER A 162 9.59 -7.27 5.69
CA SER A 162 10.74 -7.20 6.60
C SER A 162 11.03 -5.75 6.97
N THR A 163 10.42 -5.30 8.05
CA THR A 163 10.60 -3.97 8.63
C THR A 163 11.59 -4.05 9.77
N SER A 164 12.53 -3.13 9.80
CA SER A 164 13.53 -2.98 10.85
C SER A 164 13.46 -1.56 11.39
N ALA A 165 13.16 -1.43 12.67
CA ALA A 165 13.22 -0.17 13.39
C ALA A 165 14.19 -0.30 14.56
N ARG A 166 15.06 0.69 14.74
CA ARG A 166 16.11 0.72 15.77
C ARG A 166 16.14 2.08 16.45
N LEU A 167 16.22 2.07 17.76
CA LEU A 167 16.56 3.21 18.61
C LEU A 167 17.96 2.99 19.17
N PHE A 168 18.89 3.87 18.84
CA PHE A 168 20.26 3.87 19.34
C PHE A 168 20.34 4.43 20.77
N ASP A 169 21.45 4.17 21.46
CA ASP A 169 21.65 4.62 22.85
C ASP A 169 21.76 6.14 22.99
N ASP A 170 22.16 6.82 21.92
CA ASP A 170 22.20 8.28 21.81
C ASP A 170 20.84 8.91 21.45
N GLY A 171 19.77 8.10 21.45
CA GLY A 171 18.40 8.54 21.17
C GLY A 171 18.03 8.59 19.69
N ARG A 172 18.98 8.33 18.77
CA ARG A 172 18.70 8.37 17.34
C ARG A 172 17.82 7.22 16.88
N VAL A 173 17.00 7.44 15.85
CA VAL A 173 16.22 6.38 15.21
C VAL A 173 16.68 6.04 13.80
N ARG A 174 16.49 4.78 13.42
CA ARG A 174 16.62 4.28 12.05
C ARG A 174 15.48 3.32 11.75
N ALA A 175 14.80 3.52 10.62
CA ALA A 175 13.77 2.62 10.11
C ALA A 175 14.08 2.23 8.66
N HIS A 176 13.89 0.96 8.33
CA HIS A 176 14.14 0.41 7.00
C HIS A 176 13.13 -0.68 6.66
N PHE A 177 12.60 -0.65 5.45
CA PHE A 177 11.76 -1.71 4.92
C PHE A 177 11.82 -1.75 3.39
N PHE A 178 11.11 -2.72 2.81
CA PHE A 178 10.97 -2.87 1.37
C PHE A 178 9.51 -2.68 0.96
N LEU A 179 9.31 -1.92 -0.11
CA LEU A 179 8.07 -1.85 -0.86
C LEU A 179 8.13 -2.77 -2.09
N ASP A 180 6.96 -3.18 -2.53
CA ASP A 180 6.80 -3.91 -3.79
C ASP A 180 7.30 -3.09 -5.00
N PRO A 181 7.80 -3.76 -6.06
CA PRO A 181 8.10 -3.11 -7.34
C PRO A 181 6.92 -2.30 -7.86
N GLY A 182 5.73 -2.87 -7.68
CA GLY A 182 4.46 -2.40 -8.22
C GLY A 182 3.94 -1.12 -7.57
N ALA A 183 4.45 -0.73 -6.40
CA ALA A 183 3.95 0.40 -5.63
C ALA A 183 3.95 1.68 -6.48
N ARG A 184 2.84 2.39 -6.54
CA ARG A 184 2.68 3.58 -7.39
C ARG A 184 1.97 4.69 -6.62
N PRO A 185 2.08 5.94 -7.09
CA PRO A 185 1.20 7.00 -6.62
C PRO A 185 -0.28 6.63 -6.87
N PRO A 186 -1.20 7.11 -6.02
CA PRO A 186 -2.64 6.91 -6.21
C PRO A 186 -3.10 7.28 -7.62
N GLY A 187 -3.89 6.42 -8.25
CA GLY A 187 -4.45 6.64 -9.60
C GLY A 187 -3.46 6.65 -10.77
N VAL A 188 -2.16 6.39 -10.56
CA VAL A 188 -1.15 6.45 -11.63
C VAL A 188 -0.89 5.08 -12.27
N SER A 189 -1.35 4.90 -13.51
CA SER A 189 -1.02 3.73 -14.33
C SER A 189 0.27 3.96 -15.12
N THR A 190 1.23 3.04 -15.01
CA THR A 190 2.47 3.04 -15.80
C THR A 190 2.61 1.77 -16.63
N ARG A 191 3.28 1.89 -17.79
CA ARG A 191 3.47 0.80 -18.76
C ARG A 191 4.74 0.01 -18.50
N SER A 192 5.67 0.57 -17.74
CA SER A 192 6.92 -0.07 -17.35
C SER A 192 7.26 0.17 -15.87
N ASP A 193 8.19 -0.63 -15.35
CA ASP A 193 8.75 -0.43 -14.01
C ASP A 193 9.57 0.87 -13.91
N ASP A 194 10.30 1.23 -14.99
CA ASP A 194 11.06 2.50 -15.04
C ASP A 194 10.14 3.72 -14.96
N GLU A 195 9.05 3.73 -15.71
CA GLU A 195 8.02 4.79 -15.62
C GLU A 195 7.38 4.82 -14.22
N GLY A 196 7.08 3.65 -13.64
CA GLY A 196 6.52 3.53 -12.29
C GLY A 196 7.44 4.11 -11.22
N TYR A 197 8.73 3.81 -11.32
CA TYR A 197 9.74 4.33 -10.42
C TYR A 197 9.93 5.83 -10.57
N ALA A 198 10.00 6.34 -11.82
CA ALA A 198 10.08 7.78 -12.09
C ALA A 198 8.87 8.55 -11.54
N ALA A 199 7.65 8.03 -11.73
CA ALA A 199 6.43 8.61 -11.17
C ALA A 199 6.46 8.64 -9.64
N SER A 200 7.03 7.61 -9.02
CA SER A 200 7.14 7.56 -7.56
C SER A 200 8.14 8.56 -7.00
N LEU A 201 9.25 8.79 -7.70
CA LEU A 201 10.21 9.84 -7.34
C LEU A 201 9.60 11.24 -7.49
N ALA A 202 8.82 11.47 -8.55
CA ALA A 202 8.10 12.74 -8.73
C ALA A 202 7.11 12.99 -7.60
N HIS A 203 6.30 11.98 -7.26
CA HIS A 203 5.31 12.04 -6.16
C HIS A 203 5.94 12.36 -4.80
N LEU A 204 7.11 11.78 -4.51
CA LEU A 204 7.87 12.11 -3.30
C LEU A 204 8.43 13.53 -3.36
N ALA A 205 9.02 13.93 -4.50
CA ALA A 205 9.64 15.24 -4.66
C ALA A 205 8.64 16.41 -4.51
N GLU A 206 7.36 16.20 -4.82
CA GLU A 206 6.30 17.21 -4.61
C GLU A 206 6.22 17.73 -3.17
N VAL A 207 6.50 16.89 -2.17
CA VAL A 207 6.44 17.26 -0.74
C VAL A 207 7.82 17.42 -0.14
N LEU A 208 8.78 16.58 -0.55
CA LEU A 208 10.12 16.56 0.02
C LEU A 208 11.04 17.62 -0.60
N GLY A 209 10.67 18.17 -1.77
CA GLY A 209 11.50 19.06 -2.57
C GLY A 209 12.52 18.32 -3.43
N GLU A 210 13.52 19.05 -3.92
CA GLU A 210 14.60 18.47 -4.73
C GLU A 210 15.44 17.47 -3.93
N ARG A 211 15.93 16.45 -4.64
CA ARG A 211 16.86 15.46 -4.11
C ARG A 211 18.23 16.10 -3.91
N ASP A 212 18.99 15.61 -2.94
CA ASP A 212 20.38 16.05 -2.69
C ASP A 212 21.26 15.91 -3.96
N ASP A 213 21.04 14.83 -4.73
CA ASP A 213 21.66 14.61 -6.04
C ASP A 213 20.60 14.18 -7.07
N PRO A 214 20.23 15.04 -8.04
CA PRO A 214 19.18 14.75 -8.99
C PRO A 214 19.61 13.83 -10.15
N ARG A 215 20.89 13.46 -10.25
CA ARG A 215 21.41 12.67 -11.37
C ARG A 215 20.72 11.30 -11.46
N PRO A 216 20.46 10.77 -12.68
CA PRO A 216 19.77 9.48 -12.84
C PRO A 216 20.51 8.28 -12.23
N SER A 217 21.84 8.34 -12.17
CA SER A 217 22.69 7.30 -11.59
C SER A 217 22.89 7.43 -10.08
N ALA A 218 22.52 8.57 -9.50
CA ALA A 218 22.65 8.79 -8.07
C ALA A 218 21.52 8.07 -7.32
N ARG A 219 21.83 7.58 -6.13
CA ARG A 219 20.81 7.05 -5.22
C ARG A 219 19.92 8.23 -4.76
N PRO A 220 18.59 8.16 -4.90
CA PRO A 220 17.72 9.25 -4.46
C PRO A 220 17.74 9.39 -2.94
N VAL A 221 18.12 10.58 -2.49
CA VAL A 221 18.29 10.95 -1.09
C VAL A 221 17.73 12.36 -0.89
N TRP A 222 17.10 12.57 0.27
CA TRP A 222 16.74 13.88 0.79
C TRP A 222 17.31 14.01 2.20
N THR A 223 18.08 15.06 2.44
CA THR A 223 18.65 15.36 3.76
C THR A 223 18.13 16.70 4.27
N ARG A 224 17.68 16.76 5.52
CA ARG A 224 17.33 18.00 6.23
C ARG A 224 17.88 17.97 7.66
N GLY A 225 18.76 18.90 7.98
CA GLY A 225 19.48 18.91 9.26
C GLY A 225 20.20 17.58 9.50
N GLY A 226 20.02 17.00 10.70
CA GLY A 226 20.56 15.69 11.06
C GLY A 226 19.75 14.49 10.58
N ARG A 227 18.92 14.61 9.53
CA ARG A 227 17.99 13.54 9.10
C ARG A 227 18.11 13.25 7.62
N ARG A 228 18.07 11.97 7.26
CA ARG A 228 18.14 11.50 5.87
C ARG A 228 17.02 10.51 5.57
N PHE A 229 16.37 10.73 4.42
CA PHE A 229 15.47 9.79 3.79
C PHE A 229 16.07 9.29 2.47
N THR A 230 16.05 7.98 2.25
CA THR A 230 16.56 7.35 1.03
C THR A 230 15.49 6.44 0.44
N PHE A 231 15.23 6.58 -0.86
CA PHE A 231 14.29 5.76 -1.61
C PHE A 231 14.93 5.27 -2.90
N TYR A 232 15.18 3.97 -3.04
CA TYR A 232 15.82 3.46 -4.24
C TYR A 232 15.35 2.08 -4.69
N ARG A 233 15.36 1.86 -6.00
CA ARG A 233 15.10 0.55 -6.61
C ARG A 233 16.30 -0.39 -6.43
N MET A 234 16.05 -1.60 -5.96
CA MET A 234 17.03 -2.67 -5.84
C MET A 234 17.10 -3.53 -7.11
N SER A 235 18.20 -4.27 -7.28
CA SER A 235 18.35 -5.25 -8.37
C SER A 235 17.30 -6.37 -8.34
N SER A 236 16.77 -6.70 -7.16
CA SER A 236 15.69 -7.68 -6.94
C SER A 236 14.30 -7.17 -7.35
N ARG A 237 14.20 -5.98 -7.96
CA ARG A 237 12.93 -5.29 -8.27
C ARG A 237 12.09 -4.95 -7.04
N SER A 238 12.66 -4.90 -5.85
CA SER A 238 12.00 -4.27 -4.68
C SER A 238 12.45 -2.81 -4.55
N ARG A 239 11.71 -2.00 -3.80
CA ARG A 239 12.12 -0.63 -3.47
C ARG A 239 12.53 -0.56 -2.02
N SER A 240 13.74 -0.09 -1.77
CA SER A 240 14.28 0.08 -0.43
C SER A 240 13.94 1.48 0.07
N VAL A 241 13.40 1.54 1.29
CA VAL A 241 12.95 2.77 1.94
C VAL A 241 13.65 2.88 3.29
N LEU A 242 14.51 3.89 3.46
CA LEU A 242 15.35 4.06 4.65
C LEU A 242 15.19 5.47 5.22
N TYR A 243 14.98 5.53 6.53
CA TYR A 243 14.98 6.74 7.35
C TYR A 243 16.10 6.62 8.37
N GLU A 244 16.93 7.65 8.50
CA GLU A 244 18.03 7.65 9.46
C GLU A 244 18.30 9.03 10.04
N GLU A 245 18.46 9.07 11.36
CA GLU A 245 19.06 10.21 12.05
C GLU A 245 20.59 10.07 12.01
N LEU A 246 21.24 11.08 11.42
CA LEU A 246 22.66 11.16 11.22
C LEU A 246 23.36 11.50 12.54
N VAL A 247 24.57 10.98 12.73
CA VAL A 247 25.44 11.46 13.80
C VAL A 247 25.77 12.91 13.46
N THR A 248 25.37 13.84 14.34
CA THR A 248 25.86 15.21 14.23
C THR A 248 27.28 15.21 14.80
N PRO A 249 28.30 15.65 14.04
CA PRO A 249 29.68 15.69 14.51
C PRO A 249 29.86 16.63 15.70
#